data_AF-A0A970Q9H3-F1
#
_entry.id   AF-A0A970Q9H3-F1
#
_cell.length_a   1.000
_cell.length_b   1.000
_cell.length_c   1.000
_cell.angle_alpha   90.00
_cell.angle_beta   90.00
_cell.angle_gamma   90.00
#
_symmetry.space_group_name_H-M   'P 1'
#
loop_
_entity.id
_entity.type
_entity.pdbx_description
1 polymer ?
#
loop_
_entity_poly.entity_id
_entity_poly.type
_entity_poly.pdbx_seq_one_letter_code
_entity_poly.pdbx_strand_id
1 'polypeptide(L)'
;MIVQRLIDEVKGDALNRTLAEVRIGIGYTAVLLDDGSCGVAYTFRNELGPQCGLIDEAGGLAGTNCSGIIRWAMDLNLAKCAVGLACINAILQQHLEGFSAGNALEQIDFRQGDDVGMIGYFKPVLDRVEGKARDI
;
A
#
# COMPACT_ATOMS: atom_id res chain seq x y z
N MET A 1 -11.23 -12.27 -1.88
CA MET A 1 -10.76 -10.91 -2.23
C MET A 1 -9.25 -10.93 -2.40
N ILE A 2 -8.68 -10.08 -3.26
CA ILE A 2 -7.21 -10.06 -3.49
C ILE A 2 -6.42 -9.74 -2.21
N VAL A 3 -6.94 -8.84 -1.36
CA VAL A 3 -6.31 -8.47 -0.08
C VAL A 3 -6.17 -9.67 0.86
N GLN A 4 -7.19 -10.53 0.94
CA GLN A 4 -7.10 -11.77 1.73
C GLN A 4 -5.97 -12.68 1.24
N ARG A 5 -5.76 -12.78 -0.08
CA ARG A 5 -4.66 -13.57 -0.64
C ARG A 5 -3.29 -12.99 -0.28
N LEU A 6 -3.16 -11.66 -0.22
CA LEU A 6 -1.94 -11.00 0.26
C LEU A 6 -1.65 -11.32 1.73
N ILE A 7 -2.69 -11.27 2.58
CA ILE A 7 -2.58 -11.66 3.99
C ILE A 7 -2.13 -13.13 4.10
N ASP A 8 -2.75 -14.01 3.33
CA ASP A 8 -2.41 -15.44 3.35
C ASP A 8 -0.99 -15.74 2.88
N GLU A 9 -0.46 -14.94 1.95
CA GLU A 9 0.92 -15.04 1.46
C GLU A 9 1.92 -14.67 2.55
N VAL A 10 1.73 -13.51 3.21
CA VAL A 10 2.72 -12.99 4.17
C VAL A 10 2.56 -13.51 5.60
N LYS A 11 1.51 -14.29 5.89
CA LYS A 11 1.20 -14.70 7.27
C LYS A 11 2.33 -15.48 7.95
N GLY A 12 3.12 -16.25 7.18
CA GLY A 12 4.24 -17.02 7.69
C GLY A 12 5.34 -16.11 8.22
N ASP A 13 5.75 -15.13 7.42
CA ASP A 13 6.79 -14.16 7.79
C ASP A 13 6.30 -13.22 8.89
N ALA A 14 5.02 -12.81 8.83
CA ALA A 14 4.41 -11.92 9.81
C ALA A 14 4.45 -12.47 11.25
N LEU A 15 4.48 -13.80 11.44
CA LEU A 15 4.62 -14.41 12.77
C LEU A 15 5.97 -14.09 13.42
N ASN A 16 7.00 -13.89 12.61
CA ASN A 16 8.38 -13.69 13.06
C ASN A 16 8.81 -12.21 13.02
N ARG A 17 7.88 -11.28 12.81
CA ARG A 17 8.14 -9.85 12.72
C ARG A 17 7.31 -9.06 13.71
N THR A 18 7.90 -8.00 14.24
CA THR A 18 7.21 -7.01 15.07
C THR A 18 7.30 -5.62 14.45
N LEU A 19 6.32 -4.77 14.77
CA LEU A 19 6.36 -3.36 14.39
C LEU A 19 7.45 -2.63 15.18
N ALA A 20 8.40 -2.01 14.51
CA ALA A 20 9.29 -1.04 15.12
C ALA A 20 8.60 0.32 15.23
N GLU A 21 7.95 0.78 14.15
CA GLU A 21 7.35 2.10 14.10
C GLU A 21 6.19 2.19 13.10
N VAL A 22 5.22 3.06 13.39
CA VAL A 22 4.12 3.41 12.48
C VAL A 22 4.00 4.92 12.39
N ARG A 23 3.92 5.44 11.16
CA ARG A 23 3.71 6.86 10.88
C ARG A 23 2.52 7.01 9.94
N ILE A 24 1.45 7.67 10.40
CA ILE A 24 0.32 8.05 9.54
C ILE A 24 0.57 9.48 9.07
N GLY A 25 1.07 9.61 7.84
CA GLY A 25 1.31 10.90 7.20
C GLY A 25 0.09 11.43 6.46
N ILE A 26 0.28 12.54 5.75
CA ILE A 26 -0.79 13.16 4.97
C ILE A 26 -1.05 12.41 3.66
N GLY A 27 0.01 11.96 2.97
CA GLY A 27 -0.10 11.21 1.71
C GLY A 27 0.16 9.72 1.84
N TYR A 28 1.00 9.34 2.82
CA TYR A 28 1.41 7.96 3.03
C TYR A 28 1.40 7.60 4.51
N THR A 29 0.95 6.37 4.77
CA THR A 29 1.15 5.65 6.01
C THR A 29 2.37 4.75 5.83
N ALA A 30 3.33 4.83 6.75
CA ALA A 30 4.53 4.02 6.74
C ALA A 30 4.57 3.08 7.96
N VAL A 31 5.09 1.87 7.73
CA VAL A 31 5.34 0.86 8.75
C VAL A 31 6.79 0.41 8.62
N LEU A 32 7.53 0.49 9.73
CA LEU A 32 8.88 -0.03 9.88
C LEU A 32 8.83 -1.29 10.75
N LEU A 33 9.49 -2.35 10.31
CA LEU A 33 9.62 -3.61 11.06
C LEU A 33 10.91 -3.64 11.89
N ASP A 34 10.98 -4.59 12.81
CA ASP A 34 12.15 -4.84 13.68
C ASP A 34 13.47 -5.12 12.95
N ASP A 35 13.41 -5.63 11.72
CA ASP A 35 14.57 -5.87 10.88
C ASP A 35 14.98 -4.68 9.98
N GLY A 36 14.28 -3.55 10.11
CA GLY A 36 14.50 -2.36 9.30
C GLY A 36 13.79 -2.34 7.96
N SER A 37 13.05 -3.39 7.58
CA SER A 37 12.21 -3.39 6.38
C SER A 37 11.08 -2.38 6.54
N CYS A 38 10.78 -1.64 5.47
CA CYS A 38 9.80 -0.56 5.49
C CYS A 38 8.82 -0.69 4.34
N GLY A 39 7.54 -0.45 4.64
CA GLY A 39 6.46 -0.45 3.67
C GLY A 39 5.58 0.78 3.82
N VAL A 40 4.99 1.20 2.70
CA VAL A 40 4.09 2.34 2.66
C VAL A 40 2.76 1.98 2.01
N ALA A 41 1.70 2.69 2.40
CA ALA A 41 0.39 2.65 1.77
C ALA A 41 -0.18 4.07 1.69
N TYR A 42 -1.07 4.32 0.73
CA TYR A 42 -1.72 5.62 0.59
C TYR A 42 -2.60 5.93 1.82
N THR A 43 -2.54 7.17 2.30
CA THR A 43 -3.43 7.64 3.36
C THR A 43 -4.65 8.30 2.73
N PHE A 44 -5.83 7.73 2.96
CA PHE A 44 -7.13 8.29 2.54
C PHE A 44 -7.55 9.49 3.39
N ARG A 45 -6.70 10.52 3.45
CA ARG A 45 -6.80 11.66 4.38
C ARG A 45 -8.16 12.38 4.35
N ASN A 46 -8.82 12.40 3.20
CA ASN A 46 -10.11 13.08 3.05
C ASN A 46 -11.27 12.23 3.58
N GLU A 47 -11.07 10.91 3.62
CA GLU A 47 -12.04 9.89 4.01
C GLU A 47 -11.85 9.42 5.46
N LEU A 48 -10.75 9.82 6.13
CA LEU A 48 -10.50 9.52 7.55
C LEU A 48 -11.50 10.22 8.50
N GLY A 49 -12.18 11.26 8.04
CA GLY A 49 -13.12 12.05 8.85
C GLY A 49 -12.44 12.96 9.88
N PRO A 50 -13.21 13.78 10.61
CA PRO A 50 -12.68 14.81 11.53
C PRO A 50 -12.30 14.28 12.92
N GLN A 51 -12.02 12.98 13.07
CA GLN A 51 -11.92 12.33 14.37
C GLN A 51 -10.55 12.57 15.04
N CYS A 52 -10.58 13.05 16.29
CA CYS A 52 -9.42 13.00 17.18
C CYS A 52 -9.28 11.57 17.72
N GLY A 53 -8.34 10.80 17.16
CA GLY A 53 -8.16 9.38 17.47
C GLY A 53 -8.50 8.48 16.29
N LEU A 54 -7.64 8.51 15.26
CA LEU A 54 -7.81 7.72 14.04
C LEU A 54 -7.77 6.20 14.30
N ILE A 55 -7.03 5.79 15.33
CA ILE A 55 -6.80 4.40 15.72
C ILE A 55 -6.70 4.38 17.26
N ASP A 56 -7.48 3.53 17.92
CA ASP A 56 -7.50 3.42 19.39
C ASP A 56 -6.18 2.88 19.96
N GLU A 57 -5.49 2.04 19.19
CA GLU A 57 -4.22 1.42 19.52
C GLU A 57 -3.01 2.38 19.36
N ALA A 58 -3.24 3.63 18.94
CA ALA A 58 -2.18 4.61 18.76
C ALA A 58 -1.33 4.78 20.03
N GLY A 59 -0.01 4.87 19.86
CA GLY A 59 0.96 4.92 20.96
C GLY A 59 1.31 3.55 21.57
N GLY A 60 0.59 2.48 21.23
CA GLY A 60 0.87 1.11 21.71
C GLY A 60 1.29 0.12 20.62
N LEU A 61 1.51 0.58 19.39
CA LEU A 61 1.76 -0.31 18.24
C LEU A 61 3.19 -0.86 18.17
N ALA A 62 4.18 -0.15 18.72
CA ALA A 62 5.56 -0.64 18.72
C ALA A 62 5.67 -1.95 19.52
N GLY A 63 6.40 -2.92 18.98
CA GLY A 63 6.54 -4.27 19.54
C GLY A 63 5.35 -5.20 19.29
N THR A 64 4.26 -4.73 18.66
CA THR A 64 3.14 -5.62 18.30
C THR A 64 3.55 -6.58 17.19
N ASN A 65 3.08 -7.82 17.27
CA ASN A 65 3.38 -8.84 16.28
C ASN A 65 2.61 -8.57 14.97
N CYS A 66 3.29 -8.68 13.84
CA CYS A 66 2.72 -8.33 12.54
C CYS A 66 1.55 -9.23 12.14
N SER A 67 1.44 -10.46 12.66
CA SER A 67 0.34 -11.38 12.36
C SER A 67 -1.05 -10.83 12.67
N GLY A 68 -1.17 -9.94 13.66
CA GLY A 68 -2.40 -9.22 13.96
C GLY A 68 -2.60 -8.01 13.04
N ILE A 69 -1.51 -7.30 12.73
CA ILE A 69 -1.52 -6.04 11.99
C ILE A 69 -1.85 -6.25 10.51
N ILE A 70 -1.33 -7.30 9.87
CA ILE A 70 -1.63 -7.58 8.46
C ILE A 70 -3.14 -7.76 8.21
N ARG A 71 -3.90 -8.21 9.22
CA ARG A 71 -5.37 -8.37 9.12
C ARG A 71 -6.09 -7.04 9.06
N TRP A 72 -5.48 -5.96 9.55
CA TRP A 72 -6.06 -4.64 9.47
C TRP A 72 -6.25 -4.15 8.04
N ALA A 73 -5.56 -4.73 7.05
CA ALA A 73 -5.79 -4.44 5.62
C ALA A 73 -7.23 -4.72 5.17
N MET A 74 -8.01 -5.45 5.96
CA MET A 74 -9.43 -5.74 5.75
C MET A 74 -10.36 -4.98 6.72
N ASP A 75 -9.83 -4.09 7.55
CA ASP A 75 -10.60 -3.28 8.51
C ASP A 75 -11.42 -2.22 7.78
N LEU A 76 -12.57 -1.86 8.35
CA LEU A 76 -13.44 -0.79 7.83
C LEU A 76 -12.89 0.60 8.14
N ASN A 77 -12.06 0.73 9.18
CA ASN A 77 -11.33 1.96 9.46
C ASN A 77 -10.16 2.09 8.46
N LEU A 78 -10.25 3.12 7.61
CA LEU A 78 -9.26 3.36 6.55
C LEU A 78 -7.85 3.63 7.08
N ALA A 79 -7.70 4.18 8.29
CA ALA A 79 -6.39 4.34 8.91
C ALA A 79 -5.78 2.98 9.29
N LYS A 80 -6.57 2.08 9.90
CA LYS A 80 -6.15 0.70 10.17
C LYS A 80 -5.84 -0.05 8.88
N CYS A 81 -6.69 0.10 7.85
CA CYS A 81 -6.47 -0.47 6.52
C CYS A 81 -5.13 -0.05 5.91
N ALA A 82 -4.82 1.25 5.95
CA ALA A 82 -3.54 1.75 5.46
C ALA A 82 -2.35 1.20 6.27
N VAL A 83 -2.45 1.08 7.59
CA VAL A 83 -1.39 0.47 8.43
C VAL A 83 -1.20 -1.00 8.10
N GLY A 84 -2.28 -1.78 7.98
CA GLY A 84 -2.21 -3.20 7.64
C GLY A 84 -1.59 -3.43 6.26
N LEU A 85 -1.99 -2.64 5.25
CA LEU A 85 -1.41 -2.72 3.91
C LEU A 85 0.06 -2.29 3.88
N ALA A 86 0.43 -1.22 4.60
CA ALA A 86 1.83 -0.81 4.74
C ALA A 86 2.68 -1.89 5.42
N CYS A 87 2.14 -2.60 6.41
CA CYS A 87 2.80 -3.73 7.06
C CYS A 87 3.03 -4.90 6.08
N ILE A 88 2.02 -5.27 5.29
CA ILE A 88 2.17 -6.27 4.22
C ILE A 88 3.28 -5.86 3.25
N ASN A 89 3.29 -4.60 2.79
CA ASN A 89 4.30 -4.07 1.89
C ASN A 89 5.71 -4.05 2.50
N ALA A 90 5.83 -3.90 3.83
CA ALA A 90 7.09 -3.95 4.54
C ALA A 90 7.66 -5.38 4.57
N ILE A 91 6.81 -6.37 4.82
CA ILE A 91 7.20 -7.79 4.83
C ILE A 91 7.64 -8.23 3.42
N LEU A 92 6.92 -7.80 2.38
CA LEU A 92 7.23 -8.14 0.99
C LEU A 92 8.55 -7.55 0.47
N GLN A 93 9.20 -6.62 1.19
CA GLN A 93 10.52 -6.10 0.80
C GLN A 93 11.57 -7.21 0.66
N GLN A 94 11.45 -8.30 1.43
CA GLN A 94 12.36 -9.45 1.38
C GLN A 94 12.18 -10.30 0.11
N HIS A 95 11.08 -10.10 -0.61
CA HIS A 95 10.72 -10.84 -1.82
C HIS A 95 10.93 -10.02 -3.10
N LEU A 96 11.63 -8.89 -3.04
CA LEU A 96 11.88 -8.05 -4.21
C LEU A 96 13.03 -8.55 -5.10
N GLU A 97 13.72 -9.62 -4.71
CA GLU A 97 14.74 -10.24 -5.56
C GLU A 97 14.12 -10.71 -6.89
N GLY A 98 14.77 -10.34 -8.00
CA GLY A 98 14.33 -10.71 -9.36
C GLY A 98 13.38 -9.72 -10.03
N PHE A 99 12.96 -8.64 -9.36
CA PHE A 99 12.21 -7.55 -9.99
C PHE A 99 13.15 -6.49 -10.59
N SER A 100 12.78 -5.94 -11.74
CA SER A 100 13.51 -4.84 -12.37
C SER A 100 13.00 -3.48 -11.86
N ALA A 101 13.93 -2.55 -11.66
CA ALA A 101 13.61 -1.15 -11.40
C ALA A 101 13.46 -0.40 -12.73
N GLY A 102 12.45 0.48 -12.82
CA GLY A 102 12.21 1.29 -14.01
C GLY A 102 10.87 2.00 -13.98
N ASN A 103 10.57 2.73 -15.05
CA ASN A 103 9.27 3.37 -15.22
C ASN A 103 8.28 2.34 -15.78
N ALA A 104 7.25 1.99 -15.01
CA ALA A 104 6.23 1.04 -15.44
C ALA A 104 5.53 1.46 -16.75
N LEU A 105 5.46 2.76 -17.05
CA LEU A 105 4.85 3.27 -18.28
C LEU A 105 5.66 2.95 -19.54
N GLU A 106 6.94 2.60 -19.41
CA GLU A 106 7.76 2.13 -20.54
C GLU A 106 7.44 0.69 -20.93
N GLN A 107 6.78 -0.05 -20.04
CA GLN A 107 6.38 -1.45 -20.28
C GLN A 107 4.97 -1.55 -20.88
N ILE A 108 4.25 -0.44 -21.01
CA ILE A 108 2.89 -0.39 -21.58
C ILE A 108 2.95 0.20 -22.99
N ASP A 109 2.58 -0.62 -23.97
CA ASP A 109 2.50 -0.21 -25.37
C ASP A 109 1.10 0.32 -25.70
N PHE A 110 0.88 1.62 -25.48
CA PHE A 110 -0.36 2.30 -25.86
C PHE A 110 -0.43 2.50 -27.37
N ARG A 111 -1.46 1.93 -28.00
CA ARG A 111 -1.64 1.90 -29.45
C ARG A 111 -2.79 2.77 -29.91
N GLN A 112 -2.75 3.09 -31.20
CA GLN A 112 -3.83 3.82 -31.84
C GLN A 112 -5.10 2.98 -31.85
N GLY A 113 -6.20 3.53 -31.34
CA GLY A 113 -7.50 2.87 -31.31
C GLY A 113 -7.82 2.13 -30.00
N ASP A 114 -6.89 2.09 -29.03
CA ASP A 114 -7.16 1.54 -27.70
C ASP A 114 -8.19 2.40 -26.94
N ASP A 115 -9.00 1.76 -26.08
CA ASP A 115 -9.78 2.44 -25.05
C ASP A 115 -9.07 2.25 -23.71
N VAL A 116 -8.85 3.34 -22.96
CA VAL A 116 -7.99 3.31 -21.76
C VAL A 116 -8.72 3.81 -20.53
N GLY A 117 -9.11 2.90 -19.64
CA GLY A 117 -9.65 3.28 -18.33
C GLY A 117 -8.55 3.60 -17.31
N MET A 118 -8.54 4.83 -16.76
CA MET A 118 -7.60 5.24 -15.72
C MET A 118 -8.30 5.45 -14.37
N ILE A 119 -8.00 4.61 -13.38
CA ILE A 119 -8.51 4.75 -12.01
C ILE A 119 -7.45 5.46 -11.16
N GLY A 120 -7.75 6.70 -10.76
CA GLY A 120 -6.81 7.63 -10.13
C GLY A 120 -6.17 8.58 -11.14
N TYR A 121 -5.95 9.84 -10.75
CA TYR A 121 -5.41 10.84 -11.67
C TYR A 121 -3.87 10.84 -11.70
N PHE A 122 -3.29 10.26 -12.76
CA PHE A 122 -1.85 10.26 -12.98
C PHE A 122 -1.52 11.05 -14.26
N LYS A 123 -1.24 12.35 -14.12
CA LYS A 123 -0.94 13.23 -15.27
C LYS A 123 0.15 12.67 -16.21
N PRO A 124 1.27 12.10 -15.74
CA PRO A 124 2.27 11.50 -16.65
C PRO A 124 1.75 10.34 -17.49
N VAL A 125 0.73 9.61 -17.03
CA VAL A 125 0.07 8.55 -17.80
C VAL A 125 -0.82 9.18 -18.87
N LEU A 126 -1.63 10.16 -18.47
CA LEU A 126 -2.50 10.88 -19.39
C LEU A 126 -1.71 11.47 -20.57
N ASP A 127 -0.58 12.12 -20.29
CA ASP A 127 0.31 12.72 -21.31
C ASP A 127 0.83 11.68 -22.33
N ARG A 128 0.89 10.40 -21.95
CA ARG A 128 1.37 9.31 -22.80
C ARG A 128 0.29 8.71 -23.69
N VAL A 129 -0.95 8.79 -23.23
CA VAL A 129 -2.13 8.17 -23.85
C VAL A 129 -2.90 9.18 -24.72
N GLU A 130 -2.88 10.46 -24.33
CA GLU A 130 -3.51 11.57 -25.04
C GLU A 130 -2.98 11.65 -26.49
N GLY A 131 -3.89 11.67 -27.46
CA GLY A 131 -3.56 11.66 -28.89
C GLY A 131 -3.21 10.30 -29.48
N LYS A 132 -3.16 9.23 -28.68
CA LYS A 132 -3.01 7.84 -29.15
C LYS A 132 -4.28 7.02 -28.96
N ALA A 133 -4.83 7.01 -27.74
CA ALA A 133 -6.06 6.28 -27.47
C ALA A 133 -7.23 6.89 -28.23
N ARG A 134 -8.20 6.04 -28.55
CA ARG A 134 -9.49 6.48 -29.09
C ARG A 134 -10.31 7.18 -28.01
N ASP A 135 -10.29 6.63 -26.80
CA ASP A 135 -11.06 7.10 -25.64
C ASP A 135 -10.30 6.86 -24.33
N ILE A 136 -10.55 7.70 -23.32
CA ILE A 136 -9.95 7.63 -21.98
C ILE A 136 -11.02 7.83 -20.91
#